data_AF-A0A2U1RHI3-F1
#
_entry.id   AF-A0A2U1RHI3-F1
#
_cell.length_a   1.000
_cell.length_b   1.000
_cell.length_c   1.000
_cell.angle_alpha   90.00
_cell.angle_beta   90.00
_cell.angle_gamma   90.00
#
_symmetry.space_group_name_H-M   'P 1'
#
loop_
_entity.id
_entity.type
_entity.pdbx_description
1 polymer ?
#
loop_
_entity_poly.entity_id
_entity_poly.type
_entity_poly.pdbx_seq_one_letter_code
_entity_poly.pdbx_strand_id
1 'polypeptide(L)'
;MSARGALSPAPSVERRILSIRGQRVMLDADLAALYGVSTRVLNQAVKRNPERLPEDFMFRLTGAEKAEVITNCDHLRPLKFSPALPYAFTEHGAIMLASVLNTPIAVQASVQVVRAFVRLREMLGKRSAYRCLDVTAADTQRRLIVQMGYG
;
A
#
# COMPACT_ATOMS: atom_id res chain seq x y z
N MET A 1 0.20 14.60 37.51
CA MET A 1 0.65 13.47 36.65
C MET A 1 -0.37 13.32 35.54
N SER A 2 -0.08 13.89 34.37
CA SER A 2 -1.05 14.01 33.26
C SER A 2 -1.08 12.71 32.45
N ALA A 3 -2.25 12.08 32.41
CA ALA A 3 -2.50 10.93 31.54
C ALA A 3 -2.37 11.37 30.08
N ARG A 4 -1.46 10.71 29.35
CA ARG A 4 -1.22 10.94 27.93
C ARG A 4 -2.51 10.76 27.16
N GLY A 5 -2.83 11.77 26.35
CA GLY A 5 -4.04 11.84 25.54
C GLY A 5 -4.28 10.55 24.76
N ALA A 6 -5.45 9.98 24.99
CA ALA A 6 -6.06 9.06 24.05
C ALA A 6 -6.19 9.80 22.71
N LEU A 7 -5.34 9.43 21.75
CA LEU A 7 -5.51 9.83 20.36
C LEU A 7 -6.84 9.25 19.91
N SER A 8 -7.82 10.13 19.73
CA SER A 8 -9.13 9.83 19.15
C SER A 8 -9.00 8.89 17.95
N PRO A 9 -9.92 7.93 17.74
CA PRO A 9 -9.96 7.14 16.52
C PRO A 9 -10.42 8.06 15.39
N ALA A 10 -9.50 8.84 14.83
CA ALA A 10 -9.65 9.30 13.45
C ALA A 10 -9.98 8.05 12.61
N PRO A 11 -10.97 8.08 11.70
CA PRO A 11 -11.35 6.92 10.90
C PRO A 11 -10.08 6.29 10.33
N SER A 12 -9.77 5.09 10.84
CA SER A 12 -8.43 4.52 10.86
C SER A 12 -7.85 4.48 9.45
N VAL A 13 -6.72 5.16 9.22
CA VAL A 13 -6.01 5.16 7.92
C VAL A 13 -5.79 3.73 7.43
N GLU A 14 -5.62 2.79 8.38
CA GLU A 14 -5.54 1.35 8.17
C GLU A 14 -6.72 0.77 7.38
N ARG A 15 -7.95 1.27 7.56
CA ARG A 15 -9.16 0.77 6.86
C ARG A 15 -9.21 1.19 5.39
N ARG A 16 -8.37 2.15 4.99
CA ARG A 16 -8.24 2.62 3.60
C ARG A 16 -7.09 1.91 2.87
N ILE A 17 -6.34 1.06 3.57
CA ILE A 17 -5.27 0.26 2.96
C ILE A 17 -5.88 -1.03 2.43
N LEU A 18 -5.73 -1.23 1.13
CA LEU A 18 -6.22 -2.39 0.39
C LEU A 18 -5.05 -3.32 0.03
N SER A 19 -5.35 -4.59 -0.20
CA SER A 19 -4.38 -5.54 -0.78
C SER A 19 -4.76 -5.82 -2.23
N ILE A 20 -3.96 -5.34 -3.17
CA ILE A 20 -4.20 -5.47 -4.62
C ILE A 20 -2.89 -5.95 -5.26
N ARG A 21 -2.96 -7.01 -6.08
CA ARG A 21 -1.76 -7.65 -6.70
C ARG A 21 -0.69 -8.06 -5.68
N GLY A 22 -1.09 -8.48 -4.48
CA GLY A 22 -0.16 -8.83 -3.40
C GLY A 22 0.56 -7.64 -2.76
N GLN A 23 0.25 -6.41 -3.17
CA GLN A 23 0.80 -5.18 -2.60
C GLN A 23 -0.24 -4.49 -1.72
N ARG A 24 0.22 -3.91 -0.61
CA ARG A 24 -0.62 -2.98 0.16
C ARG A 24 -0.63 -1.64 -0.55
N VAL A 25 -1.82 -1.08 -0.78
CA VAL A 25 -2.00 0.17 -1.51
C VAL A 25 -3.11 1.04 -0.92
N MET A 26 -3.04 2.33 -1.18
CA MET A 26 -4.14 3.28 -0.96
C MET A 26 -4.56 3.91 -2.28
N LEU A 27 -5.86 4.20 -2.45
CA LEU A 27 -6.36 4.80 -3.69
C LEU A 27 -6.18 6.32 -3.70
N ASP A 28 -6.12 6.90 -4.91
CA ASP A 28 -6.04 8.34 -5.13
C ASP A 28 -7.11 9.14 -4.38
N ALA A 29 -8.35 8.65 -4.32
CA ALA A 29 -9.45 9.27 -3.59
C ALA A 29 -9.17 9.37 -2.08
N ASP A 30 -8.62 8.31 -1.49
CA ASP A 30 -8.30 8.27 -0.06
C ASP A 30 -7.11 9.17 0.27
N LEU A 31 -6.04 9.11 -0.53
CA LEU A 31 -4.87 9.96 -0.34
C LEU A 31 -5.20 11.43 -0.58
N ALA A 32 -6.03 11.75 -1.57
CA ALA A 32 -6.50 13.11 -1.81
C ALA A 32 -7.22 13.68 -0.58
N ALA A 33 -8.15 12.89 -0.01
CA ALA A 33 -8.87 13.27 1.20
C ALA A 33 -7.94 13.47 2.40
N LEU A 34 -6.95 12.58 2.60
CA LEU A 34 -5.98 12.69 3.68
C LEU A 34 -5.02 13.87 3.50
N TYR A 35 -4.65 14.19 2.26
CA TYR A 35 -3.72 15.27 1.94
C TYR A 35 -4.39 16.64 1.81
N GLY A 36 -5.72 16.70 1.97
CA GLY A 36 -6.49 17.94 1.90
C GLY A 36 -6.56 18.53 0.50
N VAL A 37 -6.47 17.70 -0.55
CA VAL A 37 -6.55 18.12 -1.96
C VAL A 37 -7.66 17.39 -2.69
N SER A 38 -8.10 17.90 -3.83
CA SER A 38 -9.02 17.13 -4.68
C SER A 38 -8.28 16.01 -5.40
N THR A 39 -8.97 14.90 -5.69
CA THR A 39 -8.42 13.78 -6.49
C THR A 39 -7.92 14.26 -7.86
N ARG A 40 -8.58 15.26 -8.45
CA ARG A 40 -8.13 15.88 -9.70
C ARG A 40 -6.76 16.55 -9.57
N VAL A 41 -6.55 17.34 -8.51
CA VAL A 41 -5.27 18.02 -8.24
C VAL A 41 -4.17 16.99 -7.98
N LEU A 42 -4.46 15.97 -7.17
CA LEU A 42 -3.53 14.88 -6.90
C LEU A 42 -3.13 14.16 -8.20
N ASN A 43 -4.09 13.76 -9.03
CA ASN A 43 -3.83 13.08 -10.29
C ASN A 43 -3.12 13.98 -11.31
N GLN A 44 -3.34 15.29 -11.26
CA GLN A 44 -2.60 16.25 -12.08
C GLN A 44 -1.13 16.33 -11.64
N ALA A 45 -0.86 16.27 -10.34
CA ALA A 45 0.49 16.27 -9.80
C ALA A 45 1.25 14.98 -10.19
N VAL A 46 0.57 13.83 -10.15
CA VAL A 46 1.09 12.54 -10.62
C VAL A 46 1.53 12.63 -12.08
N LYS A 47 0.64 13.12 -12.95
CA LYS A 47 0.91 13.26 -14.39
C LYS A 47 2.05 14.23 -14.73
N ARG A 48 2.30 15.23 -13.87
CA ARG A 48 3.37 16.21 -14.07
C ARG A 48 4.73 15.73 -13.61
N ASN A 49 4.80 14.67 -12.79
CA ASN A 49 6.03 14.20 -12.18
C ASN A 49 6.20 12.68 -12.41
N PRO A 50 6.17 12.19 -13.66
CA PRO A 50 6.28 10.77 -13.95
C PRO A 50 7.63 10.18 -13.48
N GLU A 51 8.74 10.94 -13.56
CA GLU A 51 10.05 10.46 -13.11
C GLU A 51 10.14 10.25 -11.59
N ARG A 52 9.26 10.88 -10.83
CA ARG A 52 9.18 10.71 -9.36
C ARG A 52 8.28 9.56 -8.96
N LEU A 53 7.34 9.16 -9.81
CA LEU A 53 6.31 8.16 -9.50
C LEU A 53 6.42 6.97 -10.48
N PRO A 54 7.49 6.16 -10.35
CA PRO A 54 7.65 4.95 -11.15
C PRO A 54 6.59 3.89 -10.83
N GLU A 55 6.54 2.84 -11.65
CA GLU A 55 5.50 1.79 -11.61
C GLU A 55 5.46 0.96 -10.32
N ASP A 56 6.56 0.92 -9.57
CA ASP A 56 6.66 0.29 -8.26
C ASP A 56 6.09 1.18 -7.13
N PHE A 57 5.93 2.48 -7.38
CA PHE A 57 5.35 3.43 -6.43
C PHE A 57 3.84 3.53 -6.60
N MET A 58 3.36 3.41 -7.85
CA MET A 58 1.95 3.49 -8.14
C MET A 58 1.59 2.78 -9.44
N PHE A 59 0.34 2.33 -9.52
CA PHE A 59 -0.23 1.75 -10.73
C PHE A 59 -1.70 2.09 -10.85
N ARG A 60 -2.25 1.96 -12.05
CA ARG A 60 -3.67 2.18 -12.30
C ARG A 60 -4.44 0.86 -12.14
N LEU A 61 -5.59 0.91 -11.47
CA LEU A 61 -6.48 -0.26 -11.38
C LEU A 61 -7.08 -0.58 -12.75
N THR A 62 -7.36 -1.85 -12.99
CA THR A 62 -8.21 -2.32 -14.08
C THR A 62 -9.69 -2.12 -13.75
N GLY A 63 -10.56 -2.24 -14.75
CA GLY A 63 -12.01 -2.18 -14.53
C GLY A 63 -12.52 -3.28 -13.58
N ALA A 64 -11.94 -4.48 -13.66
CA ALA A 64 -12.26 -5.59 -12.79
C ALA A 64 -11.82 -5.31 -11.34
N GLU A 65 -10.57 -4.89 -11.12
CA GLU A 65 -10.06 -4.53 -9.78
C GLU A 65 -10.87 -3.39 -9.17
N LYS A 66 -11.25 -2.39 -9.99
CA LYS A 66 -12.12 -1.30 -9.55
C LYS A 66 -13.48 -1.81 -9.05
N ALA A 67 -14.12 -2.72 -9.80
CA ALA A 67 -15.41 -3.28 -9.41
C ALA A 67 -15.33 -4.10 -8.11
N GLU A 68 -14.24 -4.83 -7.92
CA GLU A 68 -13.97 -5.60 -6.72
C GLU A 68 -13.80 -4.71 -5.49
N VAL A 69 -12.95 -3.68 -5.57
CA VAL A 69 -12.73 -2.78 -4.41
C VAL A 69 -13.98 -2.01 -4.02
N ILE A 70 -14.82 -1.63 -4.99
CA ILE A 70 -16.08 -0.92 -4.70
C ILE A 70 -17.09 -1.83 -4.00
N THR A 71 -17.14 -3.11 -4.39
CA THR A 71 -18.02 -4.10 -3.74
C THR A 71 -17.58 -4.36 -2.30
N ASN A 72 -16.27 -4.40 -2.05
CA ASN A 72 -15.72 -4.74 -0.75
C ASN A 72 -15.57 -3.53 0.20
N CYS A 73 -15.64 -2.29 -0.30
CA CYS A 73 -15.39 -1.08 0.48
C CYS A 73 -16.47 -0.02 0.26
N ASP A 74 -17.36 0.14 1.25
CA ASP A 74 -18.49 1.06 1.16
C ASP A 74 -18.11 2.54 0.99
N HIS A 75 -16.96 2.96 1.52
CA HIS A 75 -16.47 4.33 1.37
C HIS A 75 -15.98 4.65 -0.05
N LEU A 76 -15.78 3.62 -0.89
CA LEU A 76 -15.38 3.75 -2.29
C LEU A 76 -16.57 3.73 -3.27
N ARG A 77 -17.81 3.61 -2.77
CA ARG A 77 -19.04 3.72 -3.58
C ARG A 77 -19.09 4.94 -4.51
N PRO A 78 -18.57 6.14 -4.16
CA PRO A 78 -18.51 7.27 -5.07
C PRO A 78 -17.71 6.99 -6.36
N LEU A 79 -16.74 6.06 -6.34
CA LEU A 79 -15.95 5.68 -7.52
C LEU A 79 -16.75 4.83 -8.53
N LYS A 80 -17.92 4.29 -8.15
CA LYS A 80 -18.77 3.44 -9.00
C LYS A 80 -19.18 4.12 -10.30
N PHE A 81 -19.54 5.40 -10.22
CA PHE A 81 -20.03 6.18 -11.36
C PHE A 81 -18.93 6.99 -12.05
N SER A 82 -17.72 7.01 -11.49
CA SER A 82 -16.58 7.66 -12.14
C SER A 82 -16.18 6.86 -13.38
N PRO A 83 -16.03 7.46 -14.57
CA PRO A 83 -15.50 6.75 -15.73
C PRO A 83 -13.98 6.50 -15.61
N ALA A 84 -13.29 7.23 -14.71
CA ALA A 84 -11.87 7.08 -14.52
C ALA A 84 -11.55 5.84 -13.66
N LEU A 85 -10.53 5.10 -14.08
CA LEU A 85 -9.87 4.09 -13.25
C LEU A 85 -8.93 4.79 -12.25
N PRO A 86 -9.05 4.52 -10.95
CA PRO A 86 -8.25 5.17 -9.91
C PRO A 86 -6.79 4.70 -9.95
N TYR A 87 -5.90 5.56 -9.47
CA TYR A 87 -4.54 5.16 -9.13
C TYR A 87 -4.50 4.52 -7.76
N ALA A 88 -3.65 3.50 -7.62
CA ALA A 88 -3.29 2.85 -6.39
C ALA A 88 -1.83 3.16 -6.08
N PHE A 89 -1.53 3.56 -4.85
CA PHE A 89 -0.20 3.97 -4.40
C PHE A 89 0.28 3.06 -3.29
N THR A 90 1.53 2.64 -3.38
CA THR A 90 2.22 1.92 -2.30
C THR A 90 2.59 2.88 -1.17
N GLU A 91 3.17 2.34 -0.08
CA GLU A 91 3.75 3.15 1.01
C GLU A 91 4.74 4.20 0.47
N HIS A 92 5.65 3.78 -0.41
CA HIS A 92 6.63 4.67 -1.04
C HIS A 92 5.96 5.70 -1.96
N GLY A 93 4.95 5.28 -2.72
CA GLY A 93 4.14 6.17 -3.56
C GLY A 93 3.45 7.27 -2.76
N ALA A 94 2.89 6.95 -1.59
CA ALA A 94 2.26 7.93 -0.72
C ALA A 94 3.26 8.98 -0.20
N ILE A 95 4.44 8.55 0.28
CA ILE A 95 5.50 9.46 0.73
C ILE A 95 5.92 10.39 -0.42
N MET A 96 6.20 9.80 -1.59
CA MET A 96 6.64 10.56 -2.75
C MET A 96 5.59 11.58 -3.17
N LEU A 97 4.32 11.19 -3.19
CA LEU A 97 3.21 12.07 -3.54
C LEU A 97 3.09 13.27 -2.60
N ALA A 98 3.34 13.09 -1.30
CA ALA A 98 3.38 14.21 -0.35
C ALA A 98 4.52 15.18 -0.64
N SER A 99 5.69 14.69 -1.06
CA SER A 99 6.82 15.55 -1.48
C SER A 99 6.50 16.33 -2.76
N VAL A 100 5.75 15.71 -3.70
CA VAL A 100 5.31 16.35 -4.95
C VAL A 100 4.26 17.43 -4.67
N LEU A 101 3.32 17.20 -3.75
CA LEU A 101 2.32 18.20 -3.36
C LEU A 101 2.90 19.34 -2.53
N ASN A 102 3.94 19.05 -1.73
CA ASN A 102 4.70 20.02 -0.95
C ASN A 102 3.84 20.96 -0.06
N THR A 103 2.83 20.41 0.60
CA THR A 103 2.02 21.14 1.59
C THR A 103 2.26 20.59 3.00
N PRO A 104 2.19 21.42 4.06
CA PRO A 104 2.34 20.95 5.44
C PRO A 104 1.36 19.82 5.79
N ILE A 105 0.12 19.92 5.28
CA ILE A 105 -0.92 18.90 5.48
C ILE A 105 -0.52 17.58 4.83
N ALA A 106 -0.07 17.58 3.57
CA ALA A 106 0.35 16.38 2.87
C ALA A 106 1.57 15.72 3.56
N VAL A 107 2.55 16.52 4.00
CA VAL A 107 3.72 16.02 4.73
C VAL A 107 3.29 15.35 6.04
N GLN A 108 2.45 16.00 6.85
CA GLN A 108 1.96 15.41 8.12
C GLN A 108 1.12 14.14 7.90
N ALA A 109 0.23 14.17 6.91
CA ALA A 109 -0.61 13.02 6.59
C ALA A 109 0.21 11.85 6.06
N SER A 110 1.27 12.08 5.27
CA SER A 110 2.16 11.02 4.78
C SER A 110 2.81 10.23 5.92
N VAL A 111 3.21 10.89 7.00
CA VAL A 111 3.74 10.24 8.20
C VAL A 111 2.70 9.31 8.83
N GLN A 112 1.43 9.72 8.85
CA GLN A 112 0.34 8.87 9.38
C GLN A 112 0.06 7.66 8.48
N VAL A 113 0.10 7.87 7.16
CA VAL A 113 -0.04 6.80 6.17
C VAL A 113 1.06 5.75 6.36
N VAL A 114 2.33 6.16 6.35
CA VAL A 114 3.48 5.25 6.57
C VAL A 114 3.34 4.47 7.87
N ARG A 115 3.00 5.15 8.97
CA ARG A 115 2.78 4.49 10.26
C ARG A 115 1.67 3.44 10.19
N ALA A 116 0.59 3.67 9.44
CA ALA A 116 -0.47 2.69 9.25
C ALA A 116 0.00 1.47 8.43
N PHE A 117 0.79 1.69 7.37
CA PHE A 117 1.41 0.62 6.58
C PHE A 117 2.34 -0.26 7.42
N VAL A 118 3.20 0.36 8.24
CA VAL A 118 4.11 -0.34 9.16
C VAL A 118 3.32 -1.15 10.19
N ARG A 119 2.30 -0.56 10.84
CA ARG A 119 1.43 -1.29 11.80
C ARG A 119 0.79 -2.52 11.16
N LEU A 120 0.26 -2.39 9.94
CA LEU A 120 -0.33 -3.54 9.23
C LEU A 120 0.71 -4.62 8.91
N ARG A 121 1.95 -4.24 8.61
CA ARG A 121 3.06 -5.20 8.42
C ARG A 121 3.36 -5.95 9.71
N GLU A 122 3.46 -5.25 10.83
CA GLU A 122 3.73 -5.86 12.13
C GLU A 122 2.60 -6.80 12.58
N MET A 123 1.33 -6.43 12.35
CA MET A 123 0.18 -7.27 12.68
C MET A 123 0.18 -8.60 11.93
N LEU A 124 0.61 -8.61 10.66
CA LEU A 124 0.76 -9.85 9.90
C LEU A 124 2.10 -10.57 10.19
N GLY A 125 3.14 -9.82 10.52
CA GLY A 125 4.47 -10.33 10.89
C GLY A 125 4.52 -11.01 12.26
N LYS A 126 3.60 -10.68 13.17
CA LYS A 126 3.45 -11.36 14.47
C LYS A 126 2.97 -12.81 14.38
N ARG A 127 2.63 -13.30 13.18
CA ARG A 127 2.40 -14.73 12.90
C ARG A 127 3.63 -15.44 12.26
N SER A 128 4.73 -14.71 12.05
CA SER A 128 5.92 -15.19 11.35
C SER A 128 7.22 -14.67 11.98
N ALA A 129 7.28 -14.57 13.31
CA ALA A 129 8.48 -14.17 14.06
C ALA A 129 9.25 -15.35 14.67
N TYR A 130 9.09 -16.56 14.12
CA TYR A 130 10.08 -17.64 14.21
C TYR A 130 10.29 -18.25 12.82
N ARG A 131 10.94 -17.50 11.93
CA ARG A 131 11.69 -18.07 10.80
C ARG A 131 12.78 -17.09 10.39
N CYS A 132 13.73 -16.93 11.30
CA CYS A 132 15.09 -16.62 10.91
C CYS A 132 15.84 -17.95 11.02
N LEU A 133 16.10 -18.59 9.89
CA LEU A 133 17.36 -19.28 9.62
C LEU A 133 17.62 -19.13 8.12
N ASP A 134 18.67 -18.36 7.88
CA ASP A 134 19.70 -18.62 6.87
C ASP A 134 19.38 -18.42 5.39
N VAL A 135 20.02 -17.37 4.89
CA VAL A 135 20.79 -17.38 3.65
C VAL A 135 21.32 -18.79 3.34
N THR A 136 20.94 -19.37 2.21
CA THR A 136 21.87 -20.14 1.38
C THR A 136 21.39 -20.16 -0.07
N ALA A 137 22.10 -19.39 -0.89
CA ALA A 137 22.45 -19.89 -2.21
C ALA A 137 23.44 -21.05 -1.99
N ALA A 138 22.97 -22.29 -1.99
CA ALA A 138 23.79 -23.49 -2.16
C ALA A 138 22.91 -24.70 -2.51
N ASP A 139 23.37 -25.46 -3.49
CA ASP A 139 23.04 -26.88 -3.72
C ASP A 139 21.73 -27.24 -4.42
N THR A 140 21.72 -26.86 -5.70
CA THR A 140 21.34 -27.79 -6.77
C THR A 140 22.19 -29.07 -6.68
N GLN A 141 21.76 -30.06 -5.89
CA GLN A 141 22.21 -31.44 -6.05
C GLN A 141 21.02 -32.39 -6.03
N ARG A 142 20.23 -32.32 -7.11
CA ARG A 142 19.46 -33.47 -7.60
C ARG A 142 20.43 -34.42 -8.29
N ARG A 143 20.96 -35.40 -7.56
CA ARG A 143 21.41 -36.67 -8.15
C ARG A 143 21.46 -37.77 -7.08
N LEU A 144 20.95 -38.94 -7.49
CA LEU A 144 21.16 -40.27 -6.93
C LEU A 144 20.23 -40.71 -5.79
N ILE A 145 18.97 -41.03 -6.14
CA ILE A 145 18.34 -42.26 -5.62
C ILE A 145 17.57 -42.96 -6.76
N VAL A 146 18.29 -43.38 -7.80
CA VAL A 146 17.95 -44.58 -8.59
C VAL A 146 19.26 -45.08 -9.21
N GLN A 147 19.94 -46.00 -8.52
CA GLN A 147 20.56 -47.22 -9.07
C GLN A 147 21.55 -47.86 -8.06
N MET A 148 21.34 -49.17 -7.83
CA MET A 148 22.20 -50.17 -7.15
C MET A 148 22.22 -50.06 -5.60
N GLY A 149 21.74 -51.00 -4.76
CA GLY A 149 21.44 -52.42 -4.92
C GLY A 149 22.50 -53.28 -4.20
N TYR A 150 22.32 -53.57 -2.89
CA TYR A 150 22.94 -54.66 -2.10
C TYR A 150 22.14 -54.78 -0.78
N GLY A 151 21.62 -55.92 -0.34
CA GLY A 151 21.65 -57.29 -0.86
C GLY A 151 20.57 -58.14 -0.18
#